data_AF-A0A0D2GZE7-F1
#
_entry.id   AF-A0A0D2GZE7-F1
#
_cell.length_a   1.000
_cell.length_b   1.000
_cell.length_c   1.000
_cell.angle_alpha   90.00
_cell.angle_beta   90.00
_cell.angle_gamma   90.00
#
_symmetry.space_group_name_H-M   'P 1'
#
loop_
_entity.id
_entity.type
_entity.pdbx_description
1 polymer ?
#
loop_
_entity_poly.entity_id
_entity_poly.type
_entity_poly.pdbx_seq_one_letter_code
_entity_poly.pdbx_strand_id
1 'polypeptide(L)'
;MPDPSHLACHCGLITEPTSLLLSPSLPIECSICHCNICRHTTGALGAWYVTLKDRPSEESMSNAASYKASEKYTRYFCKGCGCNVFVRSERDGRWLACAGVVEFSGADDSGYKNVAKVMFHEYMGDATDGGIGPYLTRLGGRDVPCYVTEPHQDAGPMKEGELLEIQTKTNQAQSSSRGDMMEVACHCGGVQLRIAPPPYSESSEGWHVPVDHSKYYARICCCRSCRLTIGFSMQPWTYIPPSQIFTVDGKPVVFGPKAKETAQMEKLKHYQSSVDVLRSFCTTCGASIFYQCFDRPYIIDVSVGVVRSKFGNVLAREWLAWDRDLVSKRNEAVDEELVDAWLRK
;
A
#
# COMPACT_ATOMS: atom_id res chain seq x y z
N MET A 1 23.91 2.47 -10.52
CA MET A 1 22.45 2.44 -10.33
C MET A 1 21.82 3.12 -11.52
N PRO A 2 20.68 2.63 -12.04
CA PRO A 2 20.01 3.25 -13.17
C PRO A 2 19.54 4.66 -12.80
N ASP A 3 19.76 5.61 -13.69
CA ASP A 3 19.28 6.98 -13.51
C ASP A 3 17.75 7.01 -13.61
N PRO A 4 17.06 7.76 -12.74
CA PRO A 4 15.65 8.08 -12.94
C PRO A 4 15.43 8.67 -14.34
N SER A 5 14.37 8.24 -15.02
CA SER A 5 14.02 8.76 -16.35
C SER A 5 12.88 9.76 -16.31
N HIS A 6 11.85 9.51 -15.51
CA HIS A 6 10.68 10.37 -15.32
C HIS A 6 9.91 9.96 -14.07
N LEU A 7 8.89 10.73 -13.71
CA LEU A 7 7.85 10.32 -12.77
C LEU A 7 6.60 10.01 -13.58
N ALA A 8 5.92 8.90 -13.32
CA ALA A 8 4.67 8.57 -14.01
C ALA A 8 3.68 7.77 -13.15
N CYS A 9 2.39 7.93 -13.45
CA CYS A 9 1.36 6.98 -13.02
C CYS A 9 1.20 5.84 -14.05
N HIS A 10 0.46 4.78 -13.70
CA HIS A 10 0.29 3.62 -14.57
C HIS A 10 -0.29 3.94 -15.96
N CYS A 11 -1.24 4.88 -16.05
CA CYS A 11 -1.89 5.21 -17.33
C CYS A 11 -1.20 6.33 -18.12
N GLY A 12 -0.08 6.89 -17.63
CA GLY A 12 0.68 7.94 -18.32
C GLY A 12 0.07 9.34 -18.32
N LEU A 13 -1.20 9.50 -17.90
CA LEU A 13 -1.89 10.81 -17.82
C LEU A 13 -1.21 11.82 -16.88
N ILE A 14 -0.39 11.33 -15.95
CA ILE A 14 0.45 12.15 -15.09
C ILE A 14 1.87 11.70 -15.35
N THR A 15 2.67 12.60 -15.92
CA THR A 15 4.08 12.39 -16.24
C THR A 15 4.85 13.68 -15.94
N GLU A 16 5.96 13.57 -15.23
CA GLU A 16 6.84 14.72 -14.92
C GLU A 16 8.30 14.37 -15.21
N PRO A 17 9.13 15.34 -15.62
CA PRO A 17 10.55 15.11 -15.82
C PRO A 17 11.28 14.95 -14.48
N THR A 18 12.40 14.23 -14.46
CA THR A 18 13.23 14.06 -13.26
C THR A 18 13.88 15.34 -12.78
N SER A 19 13.96 16.37 -13.64
CA SER A 19 14.38 17.71 -13.24
C SER A 19 13.48 18.31 -12.14
N LEU A 20 12.24 17.84 -11.99
CA LEU A 20 11.33 18.24 -10.91
C LEU A 20 11.74 17.68 -9.54
N LEU A 21 12.50 16.58 -9.48
CA LEU A 21 13.04 16.06 -8.21
C LEU A 21 14.03 17.07 -7.62
N LEU A 22 13.95 17.29 -6.30
CA LEU A 22 14.90 18.15 -5.58
C LEU A 22 16.33 17.64 -5.73
N SER A 23 16.52 16.33 -5.54
CA SER A 23 17.75 15.63 -5.85
C SER A 23 17.44 14.41 -6.74
N PRO A 24 17.96 14.34 -7.97
CA PRO A 24 17.76 13.19 -8.85
C PRO A 24 18.74 12.04 -8.55
N SER A 25 19.72 12.22 -7.67
CA SER A 25 20.68 11.17 -7.32
C SER A 25 20.03 10.15 -6.39
N LEU A 26 20.01 8.88 -6.82
CA LEU A 26 19.49 7.78 -6.02
C LEU A 26 20.55 7.20 -5.07
N PRO A 27 20.15 6.62 -3.93
CA PRO A 27 18.76 6.59 -3.42
C PRO A 27 18.38 7.93 -2.75
N ILE A 28 17.10 8.32 -2.84
CA ILE A 28 16.60 9.60 -2.29
C ILE A 28 16.19 9.41 -0.82
N GLU A 29 16.72 10.26 0.05
CA GLU A 29 16.38 10.24 1.47
C GLU A 29 14.90 10.55 1.72
N CYS A 30 14.24 9.69 2.49
CA CYS A 30 12.84 9.85 2.88
C CYS A 30 12.54 9.21 4.23
N SER A 31 11.34 9.48 4.75
CA SER A 31 10.73 8.74 5.86
C SER A 31 9.56 7.88 5.36
N ILE A 32 9.22 6.82 6.08
CA ILE A 32 7.96 6.10 5.89
C ILE A 32 6.98 6.49 7.00
N CYS A 33 5.85 7.05 6.61
CA CYS A 33 4.73 7.36 7.50
C CYS A 33 3.76 6.19 7.59
N HIS A 34 3.48 5.73 8.81
CA HIS A 34 2.60 4.58 9.09
C HIS A 34 1.21 4.96 9.62
N CYS A 35 0.86 6.25 9.67
CA CYS A 35 -0.39 6.69 10.25
C CYS A 35 -1.63 6.11 9.53
N ASN A 36 -2.73 6.02 10.26
CA ASN A 36 -3.99 5.48 9.74
C ASN A 36 -4.52 6.30 8.56
N ILE A 37 -4.28 7.62 8.53
CA ILE A 37 -4.67 8.46 7.40
C ILE A 37 -3.94 8.02 6.12
N CYS A 38 -2.62 7.87 6.16
CA CYS A 38 -1.82 7.43 5.01
C CYS A 38 -2.28 6.06 4.50
N ARG A 39 -2.45 5.09 5.41
CA ARG A 39 -2.90 3.74 5.06
C ARG A 39 -4.28 3.74 4.40
N HIS A 40 -5.26 4.36 5.04
CA HIS A 40 -6.65 4.32 4.59
C HIS A 40 -6.92 5.18 3.34
N THR A 41 -6.08 6.19 3.08
CA THR A 41 -6.17 7.01 1.85
C THR A 41 -5.49 6.37 0.65
N THR A 42 -4.50 5.51 0.86
CA THR A 42 -3.69 4.94 -0.24
C THR A 42 -4.03 3.48 -0.51
N GLY A 43 -4.30 2.70 0.53
CA GLY A 43 -4.35 1.24 0.50
C GLY A 43 -3.01 0.57 0.85
N ALA A 44 -1.95 1.33 1.12
CA ALA A 44 -0.62 0.83 1.48
C ALA A 44 -0.49 0.59 3.00
N LEU A 45 0.59 -0.08 3.44
CA LEU A 45 0.95 -0.23 4.86
C LEU A 45 1.86 0.89 5.39
N GLY A 46 2.32 1.76 4.50
CA GLY A 46 3.10 2.95 4.80
C GLY A 46 3.14 3.84 3.56
N ALA A 47 3.41 5.13 3.75
CA ALA A 47 3.55 6.09 2.66
C ALA A 47 4.88 6.82 2.80
N TRP A 48 5.63 6.91 1.70
CA TRP A 48 6.90 7.63 1.64
C TRP A 48 7.02 8.43 0.36
N TYR A 49 7.73 9.53 0.46
CA TYR A 49 7.73 10.57 -0.56
C TYR A 49 9.14 11.06 -0.86
N VAL A 50 9.36 11.46 -2.11
CA VAL A 50 10.56 12.17 -2.56
C VAL A 50 10.22 13.64 -2.75
N THR A 51 11.15 14.53 -2.41
CA THR A 51 10.91 15.98 -2.44
C THR A 51 10.99 16.53 -3.87
N LEU A 52 10.05 17.39 -4.24
CA LEU A 52 10.03 18.11 -5.51
C LEU A 52 10.55 19.55 -5.34
N LYS A 53 11.14 20.10 -6.40
CA LYS A 53 11.59 21.50 -6.45
C LYS A 53 10.43 22.49 -6.49
N ASP A 54 9.34 22.09 -7.16
CA ASP A 54 8.18 22.95 -7.38
C ASP A 54 6.91 22.09 -7.53
N ARG A 55 5.77 22.76 -7.72
CA ARG A 55 4.49 22.19 -8.11
C ARG A 55 4.62 21.42 -9.44
N PRO A 56 3.97 20.26 -9.57
CA PRO A 56 3.84 19.55 -10.85
C PRO A 56 3.18 20.39 -11.94
N SER A 57 3.40 20.03 -13.20
CA SER A 57 2.82 20.75 -14.36
C SER A 57 1.29 20.86 -14.30
N GLU A 58 0.73 21.91 -14.90
CA GLU A 58 -0.72 22.08 -14.96
C GLU A 58 -1.41 20.93 -15.71
N GLU A 59 -0.74 20.30 -16.68
CA GLU A 59 -1.24 19.09 -17.34
C GLU A 59 -1.42 17.94 -16.35
N SER A 60 -0.38 17.60 -15.58
CA SER A 60 -0.46 16.58 -14.52
C SER A 60 -1.52 16.92 -13.47
N MET A 61 -1.58 18.18 -13.05
CA MET A 61 -2.54 18.62 -12.04
C MET A 61 -3.99 18.58 -12.53
N SER A 62 -4.24 18.81 -13.84
CA SER A 62 -5.57 18.67 -14.44
C SER A 62 -6.07 17.21 -14.42
N ASN A 63 -5.15 16.25 -14.53
CA ASN A 63 -5.41 14.81 -14.48
C ASN A 63 -5.42 14.24 -13.05
N ALA A 64 -5.08 15.04 -12.04
CA ALA A 64 -5.10 14.66 -10.64
C ALA A 64 -6.40 15.10 -9.96
N ALA A 65 -6.94 14.24 -9.08
CA ALA A 65 -7.92 14.61 -8.07
C ALA A 65 -7.19 14.91 -6.76
N SER A 66 -7.69 15.88 -5.99
CA SER A 66 -7.15 16.23 -4.68
C SER A 66 -8.03 15.71 -3.54
N TYR A 67 -7.40 15.34 -2.43
CA TYR A 67 -8.07 14.93 -1.21
C TYR A 67 -7.34 15.49 0.02
N LYS A 68 -8.04 16.30 0.80
CA LYS A 68 -7.52 16.87 2.05
C LYS A 68 -8.04 16.04 3.23
N ALA A 69 -7.23 15.08 3.66
CA ALA A 69 -7.58 14.16 4.75
C ALA A 69 -7.30 14.75 6.14
N SER A 70 -6.46 15.79 6.21
CA SER A 70 -6.10 16.51 7.43
C SER A 70 -5.70 17.94 7.08
N GLU A 71 -5.53 18.79 8.08
CA GLU A 71 -5.02 20.16 7.89
C GLU A 71 -3.56 20.20 7.42
N LYS A 72 -2.80 19.11 7.58
CA LYS A 72 -1.35 19.08 7.31
C LYS A 72 -1.00 18.88 5.84
N TYR A 73 -1.81 18.11 5.09
CA TYR A 73 -1.45 17.65 3.75
C TYR A 73 -2.66 17.57 2.83
N THR A 74 -2.46 18.03 1.59
CA THR A 74 -3.34 17.73 0.46
C THR A 74 -2.72 16.63 -0.39
N ARG A 75 -3.45 15.54 -0.62
CA ARG A 75 -3.02 14.38 -1.41
C ARG A 75 -3.57 14.45 -2.82
N TYR A 76 -2.79 13.99 -3.80
CA TYR A 76 -3.18 13.98 -5.19
C TYR A 76 -3.02 12.59 -5.78
N PHE A 77 -4.06 12.13 -6.47
CA PHE A 77 -4.08 10.84 -7.15
C PHE A 77 -4.63 10.97 -8.57
N CYS A 78 -4.19 10.10 -9.48
CA CYS A 78 -4.59 10.12 -10.87
C CYS A 78 -6.08 9.77 -11.02
N LYS A 79 -6.86 10.64 -11.69
CA LYS A 79 -8.29 10.41 -12.00
C LYS A 79 -8.51 9.17 -12.89
N GLY A 80 -7.51 8.80 -13.69
CA GLY A 80 -7.56 7.66 -14.60
C GLY A 80 -7.35 6.33 -13.89
N CYS A 81 -6.15 6.12 -13.34
CA CYS A 81 -5.72 4.83 -12.78
C CYS A 81 -5.80 4.72 -11.25
N GLY A 82 -6.01 5.82 -10.52
CA GLY A 82 -6.04 5.82 -9.05
C GLY A 82 -4.69 5.94 -8.36
N CYS A 83 -3.57 6.00 -9.10
CA CYS A 83 -2.23 6.15 -8.54
C CYS A 83 -2.12 7.36 -7.64
N ASN A 84 -1.66 7.19 -6.39
CA ASN A 84 -1.22 8.28 -5.56
C ASN A 84 0.08 8.83 -6.15
N VAL A 85 0.10 10.12 -6.48
CA VAL A 85 1.21 10.73 -7.25
C VAL A 85 1.93 11.80 -6.44
N PHE A 86 1.20 12.73 -5.83
CA PHE A 86 1.79 13.90 -5.19
C PHE A 86 1.14 14.19 -3.84
N VAL A 87 1.89 14.92 -3.02
CA VAL A 87 1.40 15.51 -1.77
C VAL A 87 1.90 16.94 -1.70
N ARG A 88 1.02 17.85 -1.28
CA ARG A 88 1.39 19.21 -0.88
C ARG A 88 1.31 19.31 0.63
N SER A 89 2.41 19.71 1.25
CA SER A 89 2.44 20.11 2.66
C SER A 89 1.75 21.46 2.80
N GLU A 90 0.73 21.53 3.65
CA GLU A 90 0.02 22.77 3.96
C GLU A 90 0.79 23.61 5.00
N ARG A 91 1.78 23.01 5.67
CA ARG A 91 2.61 23.67 6.69
C ARG A 91 3.62 24.64 6.08
N ASP A 92 4.24 24.25 4.97
CA ASP A 92 5.37 24.96 4.36
C ASP A 92 5.26 25.05 2.83
N GLY A 93 4.17 24.58 2.24
CA GLY A 93 3.91 24.65 0.80
C GLY A 93 4.72 23.66 -0.04
N ARG A 94 5.58 22.82 0.56
CA ARG A 94 6.42 21.88 -0.18
C ARG A 94 5.60 20.86 -0.96
N TRP A 95 6.08 20.55 -2.16
CA TRP A 95 5.57 19.48 -3.00
C TRP A 95 6.44 18.24 -2.88
N LEU A 96 5.77 17.09 -2.82
CA LEU A 96 6.38 15.78 -2.71
C LEU A 96 5.74 14.85 -3.74
N ALA A 97 6.49 13.88 -4.25
CA ALA A 97 5.96 12.78 -5.06
C ALA A 97 5.98 11.47 -4.27
N CYS A 98 4.99 10.60 -4.48
CA CYS A 98 5.00 9.26 -3.91
C CYS A 98 6.15 8.48 -4.56
N ALA A 99 7.04 7.88 -3.77
CA ALA A 99 8.31 7.37 -4.30
C ALA A 99 8.13 6.26 -5.37
N GLY A 100 7.01 5.53 -5.35
CA GLY A 100 6.74 4.49 -6.34
C GLY A 100 6.54 5.02 -7.77
N VAL A 101 6.27 6.31 -7.97
CA VAL A 101 6.09 6.89 -9.31
C VAL A 101 7.39 7.17 -10.04
N VAL A 102 8.55 7.05 -9.38
CA VAL A 102 9.86 7.26 -10.01
C VAL A 102 10.18 6.10 -10.95
N GLU A 103 10.31 6.40 -12.23
CA GLU A 103 10.63 5.46 -13.30
C GLU A 103 12.10 5.56 -13.71
N PHE A 104 12.61 4.52 -14.35
CA PHE A 104 14.01 4.35 -14.71
C PHE A 104 14.15 4.10 -16.21
N SER A 105 15.24 4.55 -16.82
CA SER A 105 15.58 4.21 -18.22
C SER A 105 16.63 3.11 -18.25
N GLY A 106 16.42 2.10 -19.11
CA GLY A 106 17.37 1.01 -19.34
C GLY A 106 16.91 -0.34 -18.78
N ALA A 107 17.14 -1.40 -19.57
CA ALA A 107 17.13 -2.77 -19.08
C ALA A 107 18.53 -3.03 -18.53
N ASP A 108 18.67 -3.06 -17.21
CA ASP A 108 19.92 -3.47 -16.59
C ASP A 108 19.67 -4.49 -15.49
N ASP A 109 20.35 -5.63 -15.66
CA ASP A 109 20.58 -6.72 -14.72
C ASP A 109 21.64 -6.35 -13.65
N SER A 110 22.22 -5.14 -13.70
CA SER A 110 23.22 -4.65 -12.75
C SER A 110 22.59 -4.12 -11.45
N GLY A 111 22.34 -5.05 -10.55
CA GLY A 111 22.45 -4.83 -9.10
C GLY A 111 21.42 -3.91 -8.43
N TYR A 112 21.57 -3.90 -7.11
CA TYR A 112 20.72 -3.36 -6.07
C TYR A 112 20.01 -2.03 -6.41
N LYS A 113 18.69 -2.05 -6.59
CA LYS A 113 17.86 -0.87 -6.91
C LYS A 113 17.15 -0.36 -5.67
N ASN A 114 17.44 0.88 -5.26
CA ASN A 114 16.65 1.61 -4.26
C ASN A 114 16.32 3.00 -4.77
N VAL A 115 15.02 3.29 -4.91
CA VAL A 115 14.52 4.66 -5.08
C VAL A 115 14.68 5.40 -3.76
N ALA A 116 14.29 4.76 -2.66
CA ALA A 116 14.19 5.33 -1.34
C ALA A 116 15.36 4.91 -0.45
N LYS A 117 16.03 5.90 0.15
CA LYS A 117 16.90 5.70 1.31
C LYS A 117 16.10 6.06 2.55
N VAL A 118 15.46 5.06 3.14
CA VAL A 118 14.65 5.31 4.34
C VAL A 118 15.56 5.65 5.51
N MET A 119 15.30 6.82 6.09
CA MET A 119 16.06 7.39 7.20
C MET A 119 15.38 7.13 8.55
N PHE A 120 14.05 7.03 8.58
CA PHE A 120 13.27 6.66 9.76
C PHE A 120 11.83 6.27 9.41
N HIS A 121 11.16 5.61 10.36
CA HIS A 121 9.72 5.34 10.36
C HIS A 121 9.02 6.26 11.36
N GLU A 122 7.87 6.81 11.00
CA GLU A 122 7.08 7.71 11.86
C GLU A 122 5.63 7.27 11.96
N TYR A 123 4.95 7.72 13.03
CA TYR A 123 3.57 7.34 13.36
C TYR A 123 3.37 5.83 13.60
N MET A 124 4.34 5.19 14.24
CA MET A 124 4.24 3.78 14.62
C MET A 124 3.18 3.53 15.70
N GLY A 125 2.84 4.55 16.50
CA GLY A 125 1.82 4.47 17.55
C GLY A 125 0.38 4.33 17.06
N ASP A 126 0.12 4.65 15.79
CA ASP A 126 -1.20 4.47 15.16
C ASP A 126 -1.56 2.99 14.93
N ALA A 127 -0.57 2.11 15.06
CA ALA A 127 -0.66 0.68 14.82
C ALA A 127 -0.38 -0.09 16.11
N THR A 128 -1.37 -0.80 16.64
CA THR A 128 -1.18 -1.64 17.84
C THR A 128 -0.13 -2.73 17.62
N ASP A 129 -0.01 -3.21 16.37
CA ASP A 129 1.00 -4.18 15.97
C ASP A 129 2.26 -3.57 15.33
N GLY A 130 2.40 -2.23 15.39
CA GLY A 130 3.45 -1.48 14.71
C GLY A 130 3.36 -1.51 13.18
N GLY A 131 2.43 -2.27 12.60
CA GLY A 131 2.32 -2.48 11.16
C GLY A 131 3.56 -3.12 10.55
N ILE A 132 3.94 -2.64 9.36
CA ILE A 132 5.12 -3.16 8.65
C ILE A 132 6.45 -2.60 9.19
N GLY A 133 6.42 -1.46 9.90
CA GLY A 133 7.61 -0.74 10.34
C GLY A 133 8.62 -1.59 11.15
N PRO A 134 8.22 -2.45 12.10
CA PRO A 134 9.17 -3.23 12.87
C PRO A 134 9.96 -4.22 12.00
N TYR A 135 9.42 -4.60 10.84
CA TYR A 135 10.08 -5.50 9.89
C TYR A 135 11.05 -4.75 8.95
N LEU A 136 11.10 -3.42 9.03
CA LEU A 136 11.89 -2.56 8.14
C LEU A 136 12.96 -1.76 8.90
N THR A 137 13.34 -2.22 10.09
CA THR A 137 14.27 -1.52 11.00
C THR A 137 15.74 -1.67 10.61
N ARG A 138 16.10 -2.61 9.74
CA ARG A 138 17.49 -2.82 9.31
C ARG A 138 17.62 -2.94 7.80
N LEU A 139 17.92 -1.82 7.15
CA LEU A 139 17.92 -1.61 5.70
C LEU A 139 19.35 -1.38 5.19
N GLY A 140 19.81 -2.22 4.27
CA GLY A 140 21.16 -2.06 3.68
C GLY A 140 22.29 -2.09 4.72
N GLY A 141 22.11 -2.85 5.82
CA GLY A 141 23.06 -2.92 6.93
C GLY A 141 23.00 -1.74 7.91
N ARG A 142 22.11 -0.76 7.71
CA ARG A 142 21.88 0.39 8.59
C ARG A 142 20.70 0.11 9.51
N ASP A 143 20.80 0.54 10.77
CA ASP A 143 19.64 0.60 11.66
C ASP A 143 18.83 1.85 11.36
N VAL A 144 17.52 1.68 11.22
CA VAL A 144 16.56 2.70 10.83
C VAL A 144 15.60 2.93 11.99
N PRO A 145 15.65 4.11 12.64
CA PRO A 145 14.87 4.38 13.84
C PRO A 145 13.37 4.41 13.55
N CYS A 146 12.58 3.98 14.54
CA CYS A 146 11.12 4.04 14.54
C CYS A 146 10.65 5.06 15.59
N TYR A 147 9.73 5.93 15.21
CA TYR A 147 9.13 6.92 16.10
C TYR A 147 7.63 6.66 16.27
N VAL A 148 7.15 6.79 17.50
CA VAL A 148 5.72 6.65 17.82
C VAL A 148 4.88 7.69 17.06
N THR A 149 5.42 8.89 16.85
CA THR A 149 4.79 10.03 16.13
C THR A 149 5.77 10.63 15.12
N GLU A 150 5.55 11.87 14.65
CA GLU A 150 6.60 12.66 13.97
C GLU A 150 7.81 12.82 14.90
N PRO A 151 9.06 12.75 14.39
CA PRO A 151 10.25 13.06 15.17
C PRO A 151 10.20 14.52 15.66
N HIS A 152 10.17 14.71 16.98
CA HIS A 152 10.27 16.02 17.63
C HIS A 152 11.56 16.08 18.46
N GLN A 153 12.03 17.29 18.78
CA GLN A 153 13.33 17.51 19.44
C GLN A 153 13.49 16.74 20.76
N ASP A 154 12.40 16.45 21.47
CA ASP A 154 12.43 15.82 22.80
C ASP A 154 12.05 14.33 22.81
N ALA A 155 11.59 13.77 21.68
CA ALA A 155 11.14 12.39 21.59
C ALA A 155 12.20 11.51 20.89
N GLY A 156 12.87 10.65 21.66
CA GLY A 156 13.78 9.64 21.13
C GLY A 156 13.07 8.55 20.32
N PRO A 157 13.81 7.78 19.51
CA PRO A 157 13.25 6.62 18.82
C PRO A 157 12.81 5.55 19.82
N MET A 158 11.88 4.70 19.38
CA MET A 158 11.49 3.48 20.10
C MET A 158 12.71 2.60 20.31
N LYS A 159 12.80 1.99 21.50
CA LYS A 159 13.88 1.06 21.83
C LYS A 159 13.65 -0.27 21.10
N GLU A 160 14.75 -0.95 20.79
CA GLU A 160 14.72 -2.26 20.13
C GLU A 160 13.83 -3.26 20.89
N GLY A 161 13.94 -3.32 22.22
CA GLY A 161 13.07 -4.18 23.04
C GLY A 161 11.57 -3.90 22.88
N GLU A 162 11.17 -2.64 22.73
CA GLU A 162 9.75 -2.28 22.50
C GLU A 162 9.28 -2.76 21.13
N LEU A 163 10.13 -2.66 20.11
CA LEU A 163 9.84 -3.15 18.76
C LEU A 163 9.72 -4.69 18.72
N LEU A 164 10.60 -5.42 19.41
CA LEU A 164 10.51 -6.88 19.53
C LEU A 164 9.25 -7.31 20.30
N GLU A 165 8.90 -6.60 21.37
CA GLU A 165 7.66 -6.89 22.11
C GLU A 165 6.42 -6.74 21.23
N ILE A 166 6.34 -5.68 20.44
CA ILE A 166 5.25 -5.44 19.49
C ILE A 166 5.19 -6.55 18.44
N GLN A 167 6.33 -6.96 17.87
CA GLN A 167 6.38 -8.08 16.92
C GLN A 167 5.91 -9.40 17.55
N THR A 168 6.32 -9.68 18.79
CA THR A 168 6.07 -10.97 19.45
C THR A 168 4.63 -11.10 19.93
N LYS A 169 4.09 -10.06 20.61
CA LYS A 169 2.71 -10.05 21.12
C LYS A 169 1.68 -10.21 20.00
N THR A 170 1.99 -9.71 18.81
CA THR A 170 1.05 -9.68 17.67
C THR A 170 1.03 -10.96 16.85
N ASN A 171 2.09 -11.78 16.92
CA ASN A 171 2.08 -13.14 16.39
C ASN A 171 1.13 -14.08 17.15
N GLN A 172 0.70 -13.69 18.35
CA GLN A 172 -0.24 -14.44 19.19
C GLN A 172 -1.70 -13.97 19.07
N ALA A 173 -2.01 -13.04 18.15
CA ALA A 173 -3.38 -12.54 17.97
C ALA A 173 -4.34 -13.70 17.65
N GLN A 174 -5.24 -14.01 18.58
CA GLN A 174 -6.15 -15.14 18.48
C GLN A 174 -7.26 -14.86 17.47
N SER A 175 -7.49 -15.79 16.54
CA SER A 175 -8.56 -15.69 15.53
C SER A 175 -9.97 -15.73 16.13
N SER A 176 -10.13 -16.20 17.37
CA SER A 176 -11.43 -16.35 18.03
C SER A 176 -12.11 -15.03 18.44
N SER A 177 -11.37 -13.93 18.58
CA SER A 177 -11.90 -12.63 19.05
C SER A 177 -12.00 -11.55 17.96
N ARG A 178 -11.67 -11.88 16.71
CA ARG A 178 -11.59 -10.94 15.58
C ARG A 178 -12.95 -10.40 15.07
N GLY A 179 -14.05 -10.98 15.54
CA GLY A 179 -15.42 -10.69 15.09
C GLY A 179 -15.88 -11.55 13.92
N ASP A 180 -17.14 -11.36 13.52
CA ASP A 180 -17.81 -12.23 12.54
C ASP A 180 -17.41 -11.94 11.09
N MET A 181 -17.08 -10.69 10.78
CA MET A 181 -16.71 -10.23 9.44
C MET A 181 -15.48 -9.32 9.53
N MET A 182 -14.61 -9.40 8.53
CA MET A 182 -13.52 -8.46 8.32
C MET A 182 -14.05 -7.21 7.61
N GLU A 183 -13.93 -6.06 8.28
CA GLU A 183 -14.38 -4.77 7.75
C GLU A 183 -13.32 -4.15 6.84
N VAL A 184 -13.75 -3.56 5.73
CA VAL A 184 -12.87 -2.85 4.79
C VAL A 184 -13.48 -1.49 4.46
N ALA A 185 -12.69 -0.44 4.59
CA ALA A 185 -13.12 0.92 4.29
C ALA A 185 -11.97 1.79 3.78
N CYS A 186 -12.22 2.61 2.76
CA CYS A 186 -11.33 3.71 2.43
C CYS A 186 -11.43 4.84 3.49
N HIS A 187 -10.52 5.81 3.44
CA HIS A 187 -10.50 6.91 4.42
C HIS A 187 -11.79 7.73 4.45
N CYS A 188 -12.36 8.06 3.28
CA CYS A 188 -13.54 8.92 3.21
C CYS A 188 -14.87 8.19 3.47
N GLY A 189 -14.84 6.87 3.69
CA GLY A 189 -16.05 6.03 3.86
C GLY A 189 -16.89 5.84 2.59
N GLY A 190 -16.45 6.36 1.44
CA GLY A 190 -17.19 6.24 0.17
C GLY A 190 -17.15 4.84 -0.45
N VAL A 191 -16.16 4.03 -0.07
CA VAL A 191 -16.09 2.61 -0.39
C VAL A 191 -15.96 1.84 0.92
N GLN A 192 -16.94 0.99 1.19
CA GLN A 192 -17.04 0.14 2.37
C GLN A 192 -17.59 -1.23 1.96
N LEU A 193 -17.06 -2.29 2.56
CA LEU A 193 -17.49 -3.66 2.33
C LEU A 193 -17.16 -4.55 3.53
N ARG A 194 -17.75 -5.73 3.56
CA ARG A 194 -17.48 -6.77 4.56
C ARG A 194 -16.99 -8.03 3.89
N ILE A 195 -16.01 -8.68 4.52
CA ILE A 195 -15.47 -9.95 4.08
C ILE A 195 -15.80 -11.00 5.13
N ALA A 196 -16.48 -12.06 4.73
CA ALA A 196 -16.79 -13.18 5.61
C ALA A 196 -15.54 -14.02 5.94
N PRO A 197 -15.58 -14.88 6.96
CA PRO A 197 -14.45 -15.74 7.29
C PRO A 197 -14.07 -16.68 6.14
N PRO A 198 -12.81 -17.12 6.08
CA PRO A 198 -12.36 -18.02 5.02
C PRO A 198 -13.22 -19.29 4.94
N PRO A 199 -13.65 -19.71 3.74
CA PRO A 199 -14.46 -20.91 3.55
C PRO A 199 -13.60 -22.18 3.48
N TYR A 200 -12.40 -22.15 4.05
CA TYR A 200 -11.43 -23.24 3.92
C TYR A 200 -11.77 -24.39 4.87
N SER A 201 -11.59 -25.61 4.38
CA SER A 201 -11.66 -26.85 5.14
C SER A 201 -10.29 -27.51 5.20
N GLU A 202 -10.12 -28.58 5.98
CA GLU A 202 -8.88 -29.36 6.00
C GLU A 202 -8.46 -29.91 4.62
N SER A 203 -9.42 -30.06 3.71
CA SER A 203 -9.19 -30.50 2.32
C SER A 203 -8.93 -29.37 1.32
N SER A 204 -8.99 -28.11 1.75
CA SER A 204 -8.76 -26.97 0.88
C SER A 204 -7.28 -26.88 0.52
N GLU A 205 -6.98 -26.79 -0.78
CA GLU A 205 -5.62 -26.73 -1.30
C GLU A 205 -5.45 -25.54 -2.25
N GLY A 206 -4.20 -25.13 -2.46
CA GLY A 206 -3.81 -24.09 -3.41
C GLY A 206 -2.80 -23.11 -2.83
N TRP A 207 -2.07 -22.41 -3.70
CA TRP A 207 -1.00 -21.49 -3.29
C TRP A 207 -1.48 -20.31 -2.41
N HIS A 208 -2.78 -20.04 -2.40
CA HIS A 208 -3.44 -18.95 -1.67
C HIS A 208 -4.22 -19.45 -0.44
N VAL A 209 -4.12 -20.75 -0.11
CA VAL A 209 -4.72 -21.33 1.09
C VAL A 209 -3.61 -21.47 2.13
N PRO A 210 -3.65 -20.72 3.25
CA PRO A 210 -2.63 -20.82 4.30
C PRO A 210 -2.72 -22.12 5.08
N VAL A 211 -1.63 -22.51 5.76
CA VAL A 211 -1.64 -23.64 6.73
C VAL A 211 -2.69 -23.42 7.84
N ASP A 212 -2.83 -22.18 8.31
CA ASP A 212 -3.93 -21.79 9.19
C ASP A 212 -5.17 -21.47 8.35
N HIS A 213 -6.02 -22.48 8.12
CA HIS A 213 -7.28 -22.36 7.37
C HIS A 213 -8.28 -21.37 7.97
N SER A 214 -8.06 -20.88 9.20
CA SER A 214 -8.89 -19.81 9.75
C SER A 214 -8.55 -18.44 9.14
N LYS A 215 -7.46 -18.30 8.37
CA LYS A 215 -6.97 -17.01 7.85
C LYS A 215 -6.95 -16.95 6.33
N TYR A 216 -7.04 -15.73 5.80
CA TYR A 216 -6.77 -15.46 4.40
C TYR A 216 -5.28 -15.28 4.17
N TYR A 217 -4.84 -15.69 2.99
CA TYR A 217 -3.47 -15.51 2.57
C TYR A 217 -3.17 -14.04 2.23
N ALA A 218 -2.01 -13.52 2.64
CA ALA A 218 -1.56 -12.17 2.34
C ALA A 218 -0.11 -12.13 1.86
N ARG A 219 0.19 -11.31 0.85
CA ARG A 219 1.53 -11.17 0.27
C ARG A 219 1.75 -9.76 -0.26
N ILE A 220 3.00 -9.33 -0.26
CA ILE A 220 3.43 -8.09 -0.91
C ILE A 220 3.76 -8.33 -2.38
N CYS A 221 3.26 -7.46 -3.25
CA CYS A 221 3.60 -7.43 -4.67
C CYS A 221 4.48 -6.22 -4.97
N CYS A 222 5.58 -6.45 -5.70
CA CYS A 222 6.56 -5.43 -6.06
C CYS A 222 6.59 -5.18 -7.58
N CYS A 223 5.61 -5.69 -8.34
CA CYS A 223 5.58 -5.49 -9.78
C CYS A 223 5.42 -4.01 -10.14
N ARG A 224 6.02 -3.60 -11.27
CA ARG A 224 5.94 -2.23 -11.79
C ARG A 224 4.49 -1.77 -11.93
N SER A 225 3.60 -2.63 -12.41
CA SER A 225 2.18 -2.27 -12.60
C SER A 225 1.46 -1.97 -11.28
N CYS A 226 1.70 -2.75 -10.22
CA CYS A 226 1.13 -2.46 -8.90
C CYS A 226 1.75 -1.19 -8.31
N ARG A 227 3.07 -1.06 -8.39
CA ARG A 227 3.80 0.13 -7.93
C ARG A 227 3.26 1.42 -8.54
N LEU A 228 3.09 1.46 -9.87
CA LEU A 228 2.57 2.63 -10.58
C LEU A 228 1.05 2.81 -10.47
N THR A 229 0.33 1.87 -9.86
CA THR A 229 -1.12 2.03 -9.58
C THR A 229 -1.38 2.43 -8.13
N ILE A 230 -0.53 2.06 -7.17
CA ILE A 230 -0.68 2.54 -5.81
C ILE A 230 0.12 3.81 -5.52
N GLY A 231 1.30 3.97 -6.13
CA GLY A 231 2.23 5.08 -5.89
C GLY A 231 3.42 4.74 -4.98
N PHE A 232 3.56 3.49 -4.55
CA PHE A 232 4.59 3.01 -3.62
C PHE A 232 5.16 1.66 -4.09
N SER A 233 6.40 1.32 -3.73
CA SER A 233 7.08 0.13 -4.28
C SER A 233 6.57 -1.21 -3.75
N MET A 234 5.79 -1.22 -2.67
CA MET A 234 5.26 -2.42 -2.02
C MET A 234 3.73 -2.34 -1.93
N GLN A 235 3.05 -3.18 -2.72
CA GLN A 235 1.60 -3.30 -2.68
C GLN A 235 1.16 -4.49 -1.80
N PRO A 236 0.50 -4.25 -0.66
CA PRO A 236 0.03 -5.31 0.23
C PRO A 236 -1.33 -5.86 -0.24
N TRP A 237 -1.38 -7.12 -0.66
CA TRP A 237 -2.62 -7.80 -1.05
C TRP A 237 -3.00 -8.90 -0.05
N THR A 238 -4.30 -9.01 0.25
CA THR A 238 -4.91 -10.25 0.77
C THR A 238 -5.80 -10.87 -0.30
N TYR A 239 -5.84 -12.19 -0.35
CA TYR A 239 -6.41 -12.97 -1.46
C TYR A 239 -7.71 -13.64 -1.01
N ILE A 240 -8.84 -13.13 -1.52
CA ILE A 240 -10.18 -13.44 -1.01
C ILE A 240 -11.05 -14.06 -2.10
N PRO A 241 -11.71 -15.21 -1.88
CA PRO A 241 -12.70 -15.72 -2.81
C PRO A 241 -13.85 -14.71 -3.02
N PRO A 242 -14.28 -14.43 -4.27
CA PRO A 242 -15.35 -13.47 -4.55
C PRO A 242 -16.63 -13.70 -3.74
N SER A 243 -16.96 -14.97 -3.44
CA SER A 243 -18.14 -15.36 -2.67
C SER A 243 -18.10 -14.93 -1.20
N GLN A 244 -16.97 -14.44 -0.70
CA GLN A 244 -16.81 -13.96 0.67
C GLN A 244 -16.89 -12.43 0.76
N ILE A 245 -17.03 -11.71 -0.36
CA ILE A 245 -17.00 -10.24 -0.38
C ILE A 245 -18.42 -9.70 -0.57
N PHE A 246 -18.89 -8.97 0.42
CA PHE A 246 -20.24 -8.43 0.48
C PHE A 246 -20.21 -6.91 0.61
N THR A 247 -21.19 -6.26 -0.01
CA THR A 247 -21.51 -4.86 0.26
C THR A 247 -21.97 -4.67 1.71
N VAL A 248 -22.03 -3.42 2.19
CA VAL A 248 -22.48 -3.11 3.56
C VAL A 248 -23.93 -3.50 3.85
N ASP A 249 -24.76 -3.65 2.81
CA ASP A 249 -26.15 -4.16 2.90
C ASP A 249 -26.23 -5.69 2.73
N GLY A 250 -25.10 -6.40 2.70
CA GLY A 250 -25.03 -7.86 2.71
C GLY A 250 -25.21 -8.53 1.35
N LYS A 251 -25.14 -7.79 0.25
CA LYS A 251 -25.23 -8.35 -1.10
C LYS A 251 -23.84 -8.77 -1.61
N PRO A 252 -23.71 -9.88 -2.36
CA PRO A 252 -22.44 -10.22 -2.99
C PRO A 252 -21.94 -9.11 -3.93
N VAL A 253 -20.66 -8.78 -3.86
CA VAL A 253 -20.03 -7.83 -4.79
C VAL A 253 -19.83 -8.51 -6.16
N VAL A 254 -20.16 -7.80 -7.24
CA VAL A 254 -19.99 -8.26 -8.61
C VAL A 254 -18.56 -7.99 -9.07
N PHE A 255 -17.88 -9.05 -9.51
CA PHE A 255 -16.53 -9.00 -10.04
C PHE A 255 -16.47 -9.44 -11.50
N GLY A 256 -15.32 -9.23 -12.13
CA GLY A 256 -15.09 -9.59 -13.53
C GLY A 256 -15.59 -8.53 -14.51
N PRO A 257 -15.80 -8.88 -15.79
CA PRO A 257 -16.14 -7.93 -16.86
C PRO A 257 -17.37 -7.07 -16.56
N LYS A 258 -18.38 -7.65 -15.87
CA LYS A 258 -19.63 -6.96 -15.51
C LYS A 258 -19.47 -5.93 -14.40
N ALA A 259 -18.35 -5.93 -13.65
CA ALA A 259 -18.17 -5.01 -12.52
C ALA A 259 -18.33 -3.54 -12.93
N LYS A 260 -17.84 -3.16 -14.13
CA LYS A 260 -17.95 -1.80 -14.68
C LYS A 260 -19.38 -1.33 -14.95
N GLU A 261 -20.31 -2.27 -15.12
CA GLU A 261 -21.73 -1.98 -15.38
C GLU A 261 -22.52 -1.85 -14.08
N THR A 262 -21.90 -2.15 -12.95
CA THR A 262 -22.56 -2.12 -11.64
C THR A 262 -22.26 -0.83 -10.87
N ALA A 263 -23.24 -0.40 -10.06
CA ALA A 263 -23.12 0.73 -9.16
C ALA A 263 -23.35 0.31 -7.70
N GLN A 264 -22.73 -0.79 -7.27
CA GLN A 264 -22.89 -1.30 -5.90
C GLN A 264 -22.19 -0.43 -4.84
N MET A 265 -21.18 0.34 -5.24
CA MET A 265 -20.42 1.23 -4.39
C MET A 265 -20.15 2.53 -5.15
N GLU A 266 -20.86 3.61 -4.81
CA GLU A 266 -20.91 4.86 -5.60
C GLU A 266 -19.52 5.46 -5.87
N LYS A 267 -18.63 5.46 -4.87
CA LYS A 267 -17.29 6.04 -5.02
C LYS A 267 -16.25 5.05 -5.53
N LEU A 268 -16.63 3.82 -5.88
CA LEU A 268 -15.71 2.84 -6.44
C LEU A 268 -15.64 3.01 -7.96
N LYS A 269 -14.45 3.28 -8.48
CA LYS A 269 -14.19 3.31 -9.92
C LYS A 269 -13.29 2.16 -10.32
N HIS A 270 -13.54 1.63 -11.51
CA HIS A 270 -12.74 0.59 -12.12
C HIS A 270 -11.83 1.13 -13.23
N TYR A 271 -10.56 0.74 -13.20
CA TYR A 271 -9.55 1.01 -14.20
C TYR A 271 -9.09 -0.30 -14.85
N GLN A 272 -9.27 -0.43 -16.16
CA GLN A 272 -8.80 -1.58 -16.92
C GLN A 272 -7.31 -1.40 -17.24
N SER A 273 -6.44 -2.02 -16.45
CA SER A 273 -4.98 -1.84 -16.57
C SER A 273 -4.34 -2.72 -17.67
N SER A 274 -5.02 -3.80 -18.06
CA SER A 274 -4.76 -4.62 -19.25
C SER A 274 -6.06 -5.28 -19.69
N VAL A 275 -6.08 -6.02 -20.81
CA VAL A 275 -7.29 -6.73 -21.30
C VAL A 275 -7.95 -7.57 -20.19
N ASP A 276 -7.14 -8.27 -19.39
CA ASP A 276 -7.62 -9.23 -18.39
C ASP A 276 -7.49 -8.76 -16.93
N VAL A 277 -7.18 -7.48 -16.71
CA VAL A 277 -6.99 -6.93 -15.35
C VAL A 277 -7.82 -5.69 -15.09
N LEU A 278 -8.67 -5.79 -14.07
CA LEU A 278 -9.44 -4.68 -13.52
C LEU A 278 -8.91 -4.29 -12.14
N ARG A 279 -8.59 -3.02 -11.98
CA ARG A 279 -8.18 -2.43 -10.69
C ARG A 279 -9.26 -1.48 -10.21
N SER A 280 -9.49 -1.40 -8.91
CA SER A 280 -10.54 -0.54 -8.35
C SER A 280 -10.00 0.39 -7.28
N PHE A 281 -10.42 1.65 -7.31
CA PHE A 281 -10.01 2.67 -6.35
C PHE A 281 -11.16 3.60 -5.98
N CYS A 282 -11.04 4.28 -4.84
CA CYS A 282 -12.00 5.28 -4.41
C CYS A 282 -11.79 6.61 -5.16
N THR A 283 -12.82 7.11 -5.85
CA THR A 283 -12.76 8.37 -6.61
C THR A 283 -12.68 9.62 -5.74
N THR A 284 -12.93 9.51 -4.44
CA THR A 284 -12.85 10.63 -3.49
C THR A 284 -11.49 10.74 -2.84
N CYS A 285 -10.94 9.64 -2.29
CA CYS A 285 -9.69 9.69 -1.51
C CYS A 285 -8.48 9.02 -2.18
N GLY A 286 -8.67 8.32 -3.32
CA GLY A 286 -7.57 7.66 -4.04
C GLY A 286 -7.20 6.27 -3.51
N ALA A 287 -7.89 5.77 -2.48
CA ALA A 287 -7.54 4.49 -1.88
C ALA A 287 -7.69 3.34 -2.88
N SER A 288 -6.62 2.56 -3.06
CA SER A 288 -6.65 1.31 -3.80
C SER A 288 -7.48 0.28 -3.04
N ILE A 289 -8.40 -0.39 -3.73
CA ILE A 289 -9.35 -1.33 -3.12
C ILE A 289 -9.11 -2.73 -3.65
N PHE A 290 -9.27 -2.94 -4.95
CA PHE A 290 -9.24 -4.26 -5.57
C PHE A 290 -8.22 -4.38 -6.70
N TYR A 291 -7.71 -5.59 -6.85
CA TYR A 291 -7.14 -6.07 -8.10
C TYR A 291 -7.85 -7.38 -8.49
N GLN A 292 -8.29 -7.44 -9.74
CA GLN A 292 -9.01 -8.56 -10.33
C GLN A 292 -8.26 -9.00 -11.58
N CYS A 293 -7.87 -10.27 -11.63
CA CYS A 293 -7.24 -10.87 -12.80
C CYS A 293 -8.17 -11.97 -13.33
N PHE A 294 -8.58 -11.85 -14.60
CA PHE A 294 -9.56 -12.73 -15.20
C PHE A 294 -9.02 -14.15 -15.46
N ASP A 295 -7.70 -14.35 -15.41
CA ASP A 295 -7.06 -15.68 -15.43
C ASP A 295 -7.22 -16.44 -14.10
N ARG A 296 -7.55 -15.73 -13.01
CA ARG A 296 -7.80 -16.31 -11.69
C ARG A 296 -9.07 -15.73 -11.05
N PRO A 297 -10.23 -15.93 -11.68
CA PRO A 297 -11.49 -15.30 -11.26
C PRO A 297 -11.99 -15.80 -9.90
N TYR A 298 -11.43 -16.91 -9.41
CA TYR A 298 -11.72 -17.49 -8.10
C TYR A 298 -11.10 -16.72 -6.92
N ILE A 299 -10.28 -15.69 -7.18
CA ILE A 299 -9.65 -14.84 -6.14
C ILE A 299 -9.70 -13.37 -6.56
N ILE A 300 -10.07 -12.52 -5.61
CA ILE A 300 -9.92 -11.06 -5.67
C ILE A 300 -8.85 -10.64 -4.67
N ASP A 301 -7.96 -9.76 -5.11
CA ASP A 301 -6.96 -9.18 -4.24
C ASP A 301 -7.54 -7.91 -3.61
N VAL A 302 -7.49 -7.80 -2.29
CA VAL A 302 -7.95 -6.64 -1.52
C VAL A 302 -6.74 -5.94 -0.89
N SER A 303 -6.63 -4.63 -1.04
CA SER A 303 -5.49 -3.86 -0.52
C SER A 303 -5.54 -3.85 1.00
N VAL A 304 -4.48 -4.32 1.68
CA VAL A 304 -4.54 -4.49 3.14
C VAL A 304 -4.60 -3.16 3.88
N GLY A 305 -4.07 -2.08 3.31
CA GLY A 305 -4.15 -0.75 3.93
C GLY A 305 -5.56 -0.20 4.09
N VAL A 306 -6.60 -0.80 3.49
CA VAL A 306 -8.01 -0.43 3.74
C VAL A 306 -8.75 -1.40 4.67
N VAL A 307 -8.09 -2.46 5.16
CA VAL A 307 -8.67 -3.38 6.16
C VAL A 307 -8.74 -2.68 7.52
N ARG A 308 -9.84 -2.93 8.26
CA ARG A 308 -10.10 -2.39 9.59
C ARG A 308 -10.02 -3.51 10.63
N SER A 309 -8.99 -3.46 11.47
CA SER A 309 -8.88 -4.33 12.64
C SER A 309 -9.65 -3.75 13.81
N LYS A 310 -10.37 -4.62 14.56
CA LYS A 310 -10.97 -4.24 15.85
C LYS A 310 -9.94 -3.98 16.95
N PHE A 311 -8.71 -4.45 16.77
CA PHE A 311 -7.62 -4.34 17.73
C PHE A 311 -6.66 -3.19 17.40
N GLY A 312 -6.88 -2.45 16.30
CA GLY A 312 -5.92 -1.47 15.81
C GLY A 312 -4.70 -2.09 15.13
N ASN A 313 -4.72 -3.40 14.82
CA ASN A 313 -3.64 -4.07 14.08
C ASN A 313 -3.65 -3.66 12.61
N VAL A 314 -2.50 -3.26 12.10
CA VAL A 314 -2.32 -2.83 10.72
C VAL A 314 -2.08 -4.00 9.77
N LEU A 315 -1.39 -5.04 10.24
CA LEU A 315 -1.19 -6.27 9.48
C LEU A 315 -2.37 -7.24 9.60
N ALA A 316 -3.35 -6.93 10.45
CA ALA A 316 -4.59 -7.69 10.63
C ALA A 316 -4.35 -9.21 10.75
N ARG A 317 -3.32 -9.62 11.51
CA ARG A 317 -2.89 -11.02 11.64
C ARG A 317 -3.95 -11.94 12.22
N GLU A 318 -4.96 -11.37 12.87
CA GLU A 318 -6.14 -12.10 13.32
C GLU A 318 -6.98 -12.63 12.13
N TRP A 319 -6.90 -11.99 10.96
CA TRP A 319 -7.53 -12.41 9.70
C TRP A 319 -6.55 -12.94 8.67
N LEU A 320 -5.29 -12.49 8.70
CA LEU A 320 -4.34 -12.64 7.61
C LEU A 320 -3.12 -13.48 8.00
N ALA A 321 -2.80 -14.46 7.16
CA ALA A 321 -1.55 -15.20 7.18
C ALA A 321 -0.59 -14.61 6.14
N TRP A 322 0.44 -13.90 6.62
CA TRP A 322 1.41 -13.23 5.76
C TRP A 322 2.49 -14.17 5.27
N ASP A 323 2.63 -14.27 3.95
CA ASP A 323 3.80 -14.87 3.33
C ASP A 323 5.00 -13.95 3.48
N ARG A 324 5.96 -14.52 4.20
CA ARG A 324 7.19 -13.91 4.67
C ARG A 324 8.40 -14.53 3.99
N ASP A 325 8.20 -15.52 3.13
CA ASP A 325 9.22 -16.28 2.40
C ASP A 325 9.41 -15.75 0.97
N LEU A 326 8.38 -15.13 0.37
CA LEU A 326 8.53 -14.47 -0.92
C LEU A 326 7.62 -13.25 -1.14
N VAL A 327 7.98 -12.43 -2.13
CA VAL A 327 7.14 -11.36 -2.66
C VAL A 327 6.82 -11.61 -4.14
N SER A 328 5.66 -11.13 -4.60
CA SER A 328 5.27 -11.27 -6.01
C SER A 328 6.12 -10.33 -6.88
N LYS A 329 6.69 -10.87 -7.98
CA LYS A 329 7.50 -10.12 -8.97
C LYS A 329 8.70 -9.39 -8.33
N ARG A 330 9.44 -10.08 -7.46
CA ARG A 330 10.66 -9.56 -6.81
C ARG A 330 11.66 -8.94 -7.82
N ASN A 331 11.79 -9.52 -9.00
CA ASN A 331 12.68 -9.05 -10.06
C ASN A 331 12.30 -7.66 -10.63
N GLU A 332 11.09 -7.17 -10.35
CA GLU A 332 10.64 -5.83 -10.74
C GLU A 332 10.70 -4.81 -9.58
N ALA A 333 11.16 -5.23 -8.39
CA ALA A 333 11.27 -4.34 -7.24
C ALA A 333 12.28 -3.22 -7.49
N VAL A 334 12.00 -2.04 -6.93
CA VAL A 334 12.86 -0.85 -7.04
C VAL A 334 13.36 -0.33 -5.69
N ASP A 335 13.02 -1.02 -4.61
CA ASP A 335 13.50 -0.78 -3.24
C ASP A 335 13.87 -2.12 -2.61
N GLU A 336 15.00 -2.70 -3.06
CA GLU A 336 15.47 -4.02 -2.61
C GLU A 336 15.72 -4.07 -1.10
N GLU A 337 16.19 -2.97 -0.48
CA GLU A 337 16.37 -2.88 0.98
C GLU A 337 15.08 -3.20 1.73
N LEU A 338 13.94 -2.69 1.25
CA LEU A 338 12.65 -2.90 1.88
C LEU A 338 12.16 -4.33 1.69
N VAL A 339 12.37 -4.91 0.50
CA VAL A 339 11.97 -6.29 0.24
C VAL A 339 12.82 -7.26 1.07
N ASP A 340 14.13 -7.04 1.16
CA ASP A 340 15.04 -7.90 1.91
C ASP A 340 14.81 -7.82 3.41
N ALA A 341 14.59 -6.62 3.92
CA ALA A 341 14.27 -6.42 5.32
C ALA A 341 12.91 -7.01 5.67
N TRP A 342 11.91 -6.87 4.78
CA TRP A 342 10.69 -7.65 4.88
C TRP A 342 11.11 -9.11 4.98
N LEU A 343 11.63 -9.78 3.95
CA LEU A 343 11.82 -11.25 3.91
C LEU A 343 12.71 -11.86 5.01
N ARG A 344 13.42 -11.04 5.80
CA ARG A 344 14.18 -11.49 6.97
C ARG A 344 13.26 -12.12 8.04
N LYS A 345 13.77 -13.17 8.69
CA LYS A 345 13.07 -13.93 9.74
C LYS A 345 13.50 -13.49 11.13
#